data_AF-A0AAV8V6I6-F1
#
_entry.id   AF-A0AAV8V6I6-F1
#
_cell.length_a   1.000
_cell.length_b   1.000
_cell.length_c   1.000
_cell.angle_alpha   90.00
_cell.angle_beta   90.00
_cell.angle_gamma   90.00
#
_symmetry.space_group_name_H-M   'P 1'
#
loop_
_entity.id
_entity.type
_entity.pdbx_description
1 polymer ?
#
loop_
_entity_poly.entity_id
_entity_poly.type
_entity_poly.pdbx_seq_one_letter_code
_entity_poly.pdbx_strand_id
1 'polypeptide(L)'
;MFKLRLPQICTKFTAQQCRFCTIKEPKELIAKDPKEKDVVEVQEKYDPKKVTKEDMQWRTPWHQKEGQYYSLLRTFYTEDNKRSLLQSLQTPIDLSPSSIKNWWAKHKEQVEILSQSYLPERNQVLGNELAAAHFIVYRGGAVKFFNQDKWIKADENEEYDLPRFYEEGKILEAIDCADMNIVYEGLENLRNLKKVQWLSFNGCERIDDWCIDKISNMFSHSLVYLDLRNCPCITDRGIGALYKLRKLKILYLDDFLRSTTYEMTCLLLEEANPHLEIRSDPVVFET
;
A
#
# COMPACT_ATOMS: atom_id res chain seq x y z
N MET A 1 36.01 58.10 36.78
CA MET A 1 37.19 57.27 37.13
C MET A 1 36.68 56.01 37.78
N PHE A 2 37.09 54.83 37.32
CA PHE A 2 37.59 53.71 38.14
C PHE A 2 37.73 52.49 37.26
N LYS A 3 39.00 52.18 36.95
CA LYS A 3 39.46 50.90 36.40
C LYS A 3 39.15 49.80 37.41
N LEU A 4 38.67 48.66 36.95
CA LEU A 4 38.80 47.41 37.71
C LEU A 4 39.27 46.29 36.77
N ARG A 5 40.52 45.87 36.97
CA ARG A 5 41.06 44.59 36.53
C ARG A 5 40.83 43.58 37.67
N LEU A 6 40.21 42.44 37.30
CA LEU A 6 40.43 41.03 37.68
C LEU A 6 40.69 40.69 39.17
N PRO A 7 40.09 39.59 39.70
CA PRO A 7 40.75 38.29 39.53
C PRO A 7 39.84 37.05 39.43
N GLN A 8 40.47 35.99 38.88
CA GLN A 8 40.35 34.53 39.08
C GLN A 8 39.13 33.96 39.81
N ILE A 9 38.57 32.85 39.28
CA ILE A 9 38.51 31.55 39.97
C ILE A 9 38.19 30.43 38.97
N CYS A 10 38.87 29.31 39.20
CA CYS A 10 38.82 28.03 38.53
C CYS A 10 37.47 27.31 38.57
N THR A 11 37.32 26.44 37.57
CA THR A 11 36.74 25.08 37.59
C THR A 11 35.31 24.90 38.10
N LYS A 12 34.47 24.35 37.21
CA LYS A 12 33.91 22.97 37.34
C LYS A 12 32.87 22.70 36.24
N PHE A 13 33.01 21.52 35.60
CA PHE A 13 31.93 20.62 35.11
C PHE A 13 30.98 21.19 34.03
N THR A 14 30.53 20.49 32.99
CA THR A 14 30.61 19.11 32.52
C THR A 14 30.09 19.15 31.08
N ALA A 15 30.55 18.22 30.23
CA ALA A 15 30.16 18.13 28.84
C ALA A 15 28.63 17.96 28.64
N GLN A 16 28.06 18.76 27.75
CA GLN A 16 26.85 18.39 27.00
C GLN A 16 26.96 18.92 25.56
N GLN A 17 26.57 18.03 24.65
CA GLN A 17 26.83 18.05 23.21
C GLN A 17 26.07 19.13 22.46
N CYS A 18 26.72 19.67 21.43
CA CYS A 18 26.04 20.02 20.17
C CYS A 18 26.83 19.37 19.03
N ARG A 19 26.20 18.35 18.43
CA ARG A 19 26.64 17.70 17.19
C ARG A 19 26.13 18.52 16.01
N PHE A 20 26.82 19.57 15.61
CA PHE A 20 26.77 20.13 14.24
C PHE A 20 27.86 21.20 14.21
N CYS A 21 28.69 21.19 13.17
CA CYS A 21 29.89 22.03 12.96
C CYS A 21 31.20 21.51 13.57
N THR A 22 31.72 20.39 13.04
CA THR A 22 33.18 20.20 13.00
C THR A 22 33.74 20.95 11.79
N ILE A 23 34.25 22.14 12.04
CA ILE A 23 35.20 22.85 11.18
C ILE A 23 36.46 21.96 11.12
N LYS A 24 36.82 21.47 9.94
CA LYS A 24 38.08 20.73 9.77
C LYS A 24 39.23 21.72 9.77
N GLU A 25 40.14 21.57 10.72
CA GLU A 25 41.41 22.29 10.78
C GLU A 25 42.31 21.93 9.57
N PRO A 26 43.12 22.87 9.05
CA PRO A 26 43.95 22.64 7.89
C PRO A 26 45.17 21.76 8.23
N LYS A 27 45.39 20.71 7.41
CA LYS A 27 46.57 19.83 7.52
C LYS A 27 47.85 20.57 7.10
N GLU A 28 48.88 20.45 7.93
CA GLU A 28 50.22 21.00 7.74
C GLU A 28 50.87 20.51 6.43
N LEU A 29 51.53 21.46 5.75
CA LEU A 29 52.31 21.26 4.53
C LEU A 29 53.69 20.71 4.91
N ILE A 30 53.95 19.44 4.59
CA ILE A 30 55.31 18.88 4.59
C ILE A 30 55.88 19.06 3.17
N ALA A 31 56.96 19.83 3.09
CA ALA A 31 57.68 20.14 1.86
C ALA A 31 58.27 18.87 1.19
N LYS A 32 58.21 18.81 -0.13
CA LYS A 32 58.96 17.85 -0.96
C LYS A 32 59.86 18.64 -1.92
N ASP A 33 61.15 18.32 -1.89
CA ASP A 33 62.11 18.80 -2.88
C ASP A 33 61.99 18.04 -4.22
N PRO A 34 62.40 18.66 -5.35
CA PRO A 34 61.93 18.29 -6.68
C PRO A 34 62.87 17.31 -7.37
N LYS A 35 62.31 16.36 -8.11
CA LYS A 35 62.95 15.73 -9.28
C LYS A 35 61.89 15.06 -10.16
N GLU A 36 61.55 15.79 -11.19
CA GLU A 36 60.72 15.45 -12.35
C GLU A 36 61.39 14.34 -13.17
N LYS A 37 60.64 13.27 -13.48
CA LYS A 37 60.81 12.46 -14.69
C LYS A 37 59.45 12.00 -15.16
N ASP A 38 59.14 12.38 -16.39
CA ASP A 38 57.90 12.17 -17.12
C ASP A 38 57.47 10.70 -17.13
N VAL A 39 56.27 10.42 -16.62
CA VAL A 39 55.55 9.20 -16.94
C VAL A 39 54.30 9.65 -17.69
N VAL A 40 54.30 9.38 -18.99
CA VAL A 40 53.14 9.55 -19.87
C VAL A 40 51.96 8.80 -19.25
N GLU A 41 50.94 9.54 -18.83
CA GLU A 41 49.71 8.99 -18.27
C GLU A 41 48.97 8.25 -19.39
N VAL A 42 49.17 6.94 -19.49
CA VAL A 42 48.40 6.09 -20.40
C VAL A 42 46.98 6.07 -19.86
N GLN A 43 46.07 6.76 -20.55
CA GLN A 43 44.64 6.68 -20.26
C GLN A 43 44.20 5.22 -20.40
N GLU A 44 44.01 4.53 -19.28
CA GLU A 44 43.48 3.17 -19.29
C GLU A 44 42.09 3.20 -19.96
N LYS A 45 41.90 2.36 -20.99
CA LYS A 45 40.61 2.24 -21.66
C LYS A 45 39.54 1.81 -20.64
N TYR A 46 38.42 2.53 -20.66
CA TYR A 46 37.27 2.28 -19.78
C TYR A 46 36.83 0.81 -19.83
N ASP A 47 36.90 0.15 -18.67
CA ASP A 47 36.55 -1.26 -18.52
C ASP A 47 35.18 -1.37 -17.83
N PRO A 48 34.09 -1.74 -18.55
CA PRO A 48 32.72 -1.64 -18.05
C PRO A 48 32.41 -2.55 -16.85
N LYS A 49 33.32 -3.46 -16.48
CA LYS A 49 33.19 -4.37 -15.35
C LYS A 49 33.75 -3.80 -14.03
N LYS A 50 34.47 -2.68 -14.05
CA LYS A 50 35.11 -2.04 -12.89
C LYS A 50 34.41 -0.74 -12.46
N VAL A 51 33.10 -0.61 -12.69
CA VAL A 51 32.35 0.60 -12.35
C VAL A 51 31.99 0.59 -10.86
N THR A 52 32.49 1.56 -10.09
CA THR A 52 32.12 1.69 -8.67
C THR A 52 30.81 2.48 -8.50
N LYS A 53 30.20 2.41 -7.31
CA LYS A 53 28.96 3.15 -6.99
C LYS A 53 29.15 4.67 -7.05
N GLU A 54 30.37 5.15 -6.83
CA GLU A 54 30.76 6.55 -6.88
C GLU A 54 30.87 7.04 -8.34
N ASP A 55 31.38 6.20 -9.23
CA ASP A 55 31.45 6.49 -10.67
C ASP A 55 30.06 6.55 -11.33
N MET A 56 29.04 5.96 -10.71
CA MET A 56 27.65 6.00 -11.20
C MET A 56 26.87 7.23 -10.74
N GLN A 57 27.48 8.18 -10.03
CA GLN A 57 26.80 9.41 -9.57
C GLN A 57 26.30 10.30 -10.72
N TRP A 58 26.80 10.14 -11.95
CA TRP A 58 26.24 10.84 -13.12
C TRP A 58 24.91 10.24 -13.59
N ARG A 59 24.57 9.00 -13.22
CA ARG A 59 23.29 8.33 -13.54
C ARG A 59 22.15 8.72 -12.61
N THR A 60 22.42 9.32 -11.45
CA THR A 60 21.33 9.80 -10.60
C THR A 60 20.59 10.91 -11.33
N PRO A 61 19.25 10.90 -11.36
CA PRO A 61 18.46 12.00 -11.90
C PRO A 61 18.94 13.31 -11.29
N TRP A 62 18.96 14.38 -12.09
CA TRP A 62 19.47 15.70 -11.69
C TRP A 62 18.92 16.20 -10.33
N HIS A 63 17.73 15.75 -9.93
CA HIS A 63 17.03 16.11 -8.70
C HIS A 63 17.55 15.46 -7.39
N GLN A 64 18.41 14.44 -7.48
CA GLN A 64 18.98 13.71 -6.33
C GLN A 64 20.46 14.03 -6.08
N LYS A 65 21.08 14.89 -6.90
CA LYS A 65 22.48 15.30 -6.70
C LYS A 65 22.59 16.25 -5.51
N GLU A 66 23.38 15.87 -4.51
CA GLU A 66 23.63 16.70 -3.33
C GLU A 66 24.49 17.93 -3.71
N GLY A 67 24.15 19.12 -3.18
CA GLY A 67 25.01 20.32 -3.24
C GLY A 67 24.59 21.47 -4.16
N GLN A 68 23.40 21.45 -4.78
CA GLN A 68 22.90 22.58 -5.59
C GLN A 68 21.69 23.29 -4.94
N TYR A 69 21.64 24.62 -5.10
CA TYR A 69 20.51 25.46 -4.69
C TYR A 69 19.29 25.17 -5.57
N TYR A 70 18.15 24.94 -4.95
CA TYR A 70 16.88 24.67 -5.64
C TYR A 70 16.17 25.97 -6.03
N SER A 71 15.60 26.02 -7.24
CA SER A 71 14.74 27.11 -7.70
C SER A 71 13.31 26.94 -7.17
N LEU A 72 12.57 28.05 -7.03
CA LEU A 72 11.14 28.09 -6.65
C LEU A 72 10.26 27.26 -7.60
N LEU A 73 10.78 26.92 -8.79
CA LEU A 73 10.09 26.10 -9.78
C LEU A 73 10.15 24.59 -9.48
N ARG A 74 10.95 24.16 -8.50
CA ARG A 74 11.07 22.74 -8.11
C ARG A 74 9.75 22.15 -7.60
N THR A 75 8.90 22.94 -6.98
CA THR A 75 7.54 22.54 -6.56
C THR A 75 6.66 22.10 -7.74
N PHE A 76 6.99 22.48 -8.98
CA PHE A 76 6.27 22.04 -10.17
C PHE A 76 6.73 20.67 -10.70
N TYR A 77 7.85 20.11 -10.24
CA TYR A 77 8.31 18.76 -10.58
C TYR A 77 8.10 17.80 -9.40
N THR A 78 6.94 17.16 -9.33
CA THR A 78 6.73 15.96 -8.49
C THR A 78 6.30 14.84 -9.44
N GLU A 79 6.86 13.65 -9.25
CA GLU A 79 6.73 12.50 -10.15
C GLU A 79 5.27 12.02 -10.28
N ASP A 80 4.46 12.20 -9.24
CA ASP A 80 3.09 11.66 -9.23
C ASP A 80 2.03 12.70 -9.65
N ASN A 81 1.25 12.35 -10.68
CA ASN A 81 -0.06 12.92 -11.07
C ASN A 81 -0.15 14.40 -11.52
N LYS A 82 0.85 14.95 -12.22
CA LYS A 82 0.76 16.33 -12.75
C LYS A 82 0.25 16.51 -14.18
N ARG A 83 0.18 15.47 -15.02
CA ARG A 83 -0.36 15.61 -16.39
C ARG A 83 -1.84 15.99 -16.37
N SER A 84 -2.63 15.32 -15.54
CA SER A 84 -4.07 15.62 -15.36
C SER A 84 -4.28 17.03 -14.80
N LEU A 85 -3.45 17.45 -13.85
CA LEU A 85 -3.52 18.78 -13.26
C LEU A 85 -3.14 19.86 -14.30
N LEU A 86 -2.03 19.70 -15.02
CA LEU A 86 -1.63 20.63 -16.08
C LEU A 86 -2.67 20.69 -17.20
N GLN A 87 -3.21 19.54 -17.60
CA GLN A 87 -4.31 19.46 -18.56
C GLN A 87 -5.55 20.20 -18.05
N SER A 88 -5.92 20.03 -16.78
CA SER A 88 -7.06 20.74 -16.17
C SER A 88 -6.85 22.26 -16.07
N LEU A 89 -5.60 22.72 -15.91
CA LEU A 89 -5.26 24.15 -15.90
C LEU A 89 -5.26 24.75 -17.31
N GLN A 90 -4.95 23.94 -18.33
CA GLN A 90 -4.95 24.37 -19.75
C GLN A 90 -6.35 24.39 -20.36
N THR A 91 -7.24 23.50 -19.91
CA THR A 91 -8.63 23.46 -20.39
C THR A 91 -9.48 24.55 -19.72
N PRO A 92 -10.36 25.24 -20.45
CA PRO A 92 -11.30 26.17 -19.83
C PRO A 92 -12.23 25.42 -18.85
N ILE A 93 -12.57 26.06 -17.74
CA ILE A 93 -13.51 25.50 -16.75
C ILE A 93 -14.89 25.46 -17.39
N ASP A 94 -15.41 24.26 -17.64
CA ASP A 94 -16.78 24.06 -18.11
C ASP A 94 -17.76 24.08 -16.93
N LEU A 95 -18.55 25.15 -16.83
CA LEU A 95 -19.57 25.35 -15.80
C LEU A 95 -20.97 24.83 -16.22
N SER A 96 -21.05 24.02 -17.29
CA SER A 96 -22.30 23.36 -17.69
C SER A 96 -22.89 22.52 -16.54
N PRO A 97 -24.22 22.52 -16.32
CA PRO A 97 -24.87 21.71 -15.28
C PRO A 97 -24.53 20.21 -15.36
N SER A 98 -24.38 19.65 -16.56
CA SER A 98 -23.98 18.26 -16.76
C SER A 98 -22.53 18.02 -16.33
N SER A 99 -21.62 18.93 -16.68
CA SER A 99 -20.20 18.88 -16.30
C SER A 99 -20.02 19.05 -14.80
N ILE A 100 -20.82 19.90 -14.15
CA ILE A 100 -20.86 20.04 -12.69
C ILE A 100 -21.33 18.73 -12.04
N LYS A 101 -22.42 18.11 -12.54
CA LYS A 101 -22.91 16.82 -12.02
C LYS A 101 -21.84 15.72 -12.13
N ASN A 102 -21.17 15.62 -13.28
CA ASN A 102 -20.10 14.65 -13.50
C ASN A 102 -18.89 14.94 -12.61
N TRP A 103 -18.56 16.21 -12.41
CA TRP A 103 -17.50 16.64 -11.50
C TRP A 103 -17.81 16.21 -10.06
N TRP A 104 -19.04 16.43 -9.58
CA TRP A 104 -19.47 15.97 -8.25
C TRP A 104 -19.42 14.46 -8.11
N ALA A 105 -19.89 13.71 -9.11
CA ALA A 105 -19.82 12.26 -9.12
C ALA A 105 -18.37 11.76 -9.03
N LYS A 106 -17.48 12.34 -9.85
CA LYS A 106 -16.04 12.03 -9.82
C LYS A 106 -15.40 12.41 -8.48
N HIS A 107 -15.78 13.54 -7.91
CA HIS A 107 -15.26 13.97 -6.62
C HIS A 107 -15.70 13.02 -5.50
N LYS A 108 -16.98 12.60 -5.50
CA LYS A 108 -17.50 11.59 -4.57
C LYS A 108 -16.71 10.30 -4.65
N GLU A 109 -16.43 9.81 -5.86
CA GLU A 109 -15.60 8.62 -6.09
C GLU A 109 -14.16 8.80 -5.57
N GLN A 110 -13.53 9.96 -5.81
CA GLN A 110 -12.19 10.22 -5.29
C GLN A 110 -12.15 10.26 -3.77
N VAL A 111 -13.14 10.88 -3.13
CA VAL A 111 -13.30 10.88 -1.67
C VAL A 111 -13.45 9.45 -1.15
N GLU A 112 -14.21 8.62 -1.84
CA GLU A 112 -14.40 7.21 -1.49
C GLU A 112 -13.09 6.42 -1.59
N ILE A 113 -12.33 6.55 -2.69
CA ILE A 113 -11.01 5.93 -2.86
C ILE A 113 -10.04 6.38 -1.76
N LEU A 114 -9.96 7.69 -1.50
CA LEU A 114 -9.06 8.24 -0.47
C LEU A 114 -9.43 7.73 0.93
N SER A 115 -10.73 7.64 1.23
CA SER A 115 -11.21 7.08 2.51
C SER A 115 -10.86 5.60 2.70
N GLN A 116 -10.57 4.89 1.61
CA GLN A 116 -10.20 3.48 1.61
C GLN A 116 -8.69 3.25 1.54
N SER A 117 -7.90 4.30 1.28
CA SER A 117 -6.46 4.17 1.16
C SER A 117 -5.79 3.57 2.40
N TYR A 118 -4.72 2.82 2.18
CA TYR A 118 -3.96 2.18 3.24
C TYR A 118 -3.19 3.20 4.08
N LEU A 119 -3.44 3.19 5.39
CA LEU A 119 -2.76 4.07 6.35
C LEU A 119 -1.72 3.27 7.16
N PRO A 120 -0.41 3.44 6.90
CA PRO A 120 0.63 2.67 7.59
C PRO A 120 0.70 2.96 9.09
N GLU A 121 0.38 4.18 9.51
CA GLU A 121 0.40 4.60 10.92
C GLU A 121 -0.61 3.82 11.75
N ARG A 122 -1.83 3.61 11.23
CA ARG A 122 -2.87 2.80 11.87
C ARG A 122 -2.40 1.37 12.09
N ASN A 123 -1.74 0.79 11.08
CA ASN A 123 -1.24 -0.58 11.14
C ASN A 123 -0.05 -0.74 12.09
N GLN A 124 0.74 0.30 12.33
CA GLN A 124 1.82 0.26 13.33
C GLN A 124 1.28 0.22 14.76
N VAL A 125 0.15 0.89 15.03
CA VAL A 125 -0.45 0.96 16.37
C VAL A 125 -1.31 -0.27 16.68
N LEU A 126 -2.15 -0.69 15.72
CA LEU A 126 -3.13 -1.77 15.92
C LEU A 126 -2.64 -3.13 15.42
N GLY A 127 -1.60 -3.18 14.59
CA GLY A 127 -1.26 -4.36 13.81
C GLY A 127 -2.19 -4.55 12.61
N ASN A 128 -1.79 -5.42 11.67
CA ASN A 128 -2.53 -5.61 10.41
C ASN A 128 -3.92 -6.24 10.63
N GLU A 129 -4.02 -7.24 11.51
CA GLU A 129 -5.26 -7.98 11.77
C GLU A 129 -6.35 -7.06 12.33
N LEU A 130 -6.04 -6.34 13.41
CA LEU A 130 -7.00 -5.46 14.06
C LEU A 130 -7.28 -4.21 13.21
N ALA A 131 -6.28 -3.64 12.52
CA ALA A 131 -6.51 -2.54 11.59
C ALA A 131 -7.45 -2.92 10.43
N ALA A 132 -7.32 -4.15 9.90
CA ALA A 132 -8.24 -4.70 8.91
C ALA A 132 -9.64 -4.88 9.51
N ALA A 133 -9.74 -5.42 10.73
CA ALA A 133 -11.01 -5.58 11.44
C ALA A 133 -11.76 -4.25 11.59
N HIS A 134 -11.09 -3.21 12.09
CA HIS A 134 -11.66 -1.86 12.18
C HIS A 134 -12.11 -1.32 10.82
N PHE A 135 -11.33 -1.56 9.76
CA PHE A 135 -11.65 -1.11 8.41
C PHE A 135 -12.94 -1.75 7.87
N ILE A 136 -13.11 -3.05 8.08
CA ILE A 136 -14.26 -3.82 7.61
C ILE A 136 -15.51 -3.43 8.39
N VAL A 137 -15.43 -3.44 9.73
CA VAL A 137 -16.59 -3.19 10.59
C VAL A 137 -17.11 -1.75 10.45
N TYR A 138 -16.21 -0.77 10.31
CA TYR A 138 -16.58 0.62 10.06
C TYR A 138 -17.40 0.81 8.77
N ARG A 139 -17.28 -0.10 7.79
CA ARG A 139 -18.01 -0.04 6.51
C ARG A 139 -19.27 -0.91 6.49
N GLY A 140 -19.64 -1.48 7.64
CA GLY A 140 -20.83 -2.32 7.77
C GLY A 140 -20.59 -3.81 7.53
N GLY A 141 -19.33 -4.21 7.31
CA GLY A 141 -18.94 -5.62 7.22
C GLY A 141 -18.88 -6.29 8.59
N ALA A 142 -18.70 -7.61 8.58
CA ALA A 142 -18.56 -8.39 9.80
C ALA A 142 -17.25 -9.17 9.82
N VAL A 143 -16.70 -9.37 11.02
CA VAL A 143 -15.45 -10.10 11.21
C VAL A 143 -15.55 -11.12 12.32
N LYS A 144 -14.77 -12.18 12.21
CA LYS A 144 -14.67 -13.25 13.20
C LYS A 144 -13.21 -13.54 13.52
N PHE A 145 -12.89 -13.55 14.82
CA PHE A 145 -11.56 -13.88 15.31
C PHE A 145 -11.42 -15.37 15.60
N PHE A 146 -10.18 -15.85 15.51
CA PHE A 146 -9.82 -17.20 15.91
C PHE A 146 -10.19 -17.46 17.38
N ASN A 147 -10.76 -18.63 17.67
CA ASN A 147 -11.32 -19.02 18.98
C ASN A 147 -12.58 -18.24 19.44
N GLN A 148 -13.17 -17.39 18.60
CA GLN A 148 -14.43 -16.72 18.89
C GLN A 148 -15.46 -17.12 17.85
N ASP A 149 -16.58 -17.69 18.29
CA ASP A 149 -17.63 -18.11 17.36
C ASP A 149 -18.54 -16.95 16.91
N LYS A 150 -18.53 -15.85 17.68
CA LYS A 150 -19.36 -14.66 17.46
C LYS A 150 -18.82 -13.77 16.34
N TRP A 151 -19.70 -13.36 15.44
CA TRP A 151 -19.44 -12.32 14.46
C TRP A 151 -19.54 -10.93 15.09
N ILE A 152 -18.57 -10.06 14.77
CA ILE A 152 -18.54 -8.67 15.21
C ILE A 152 -18.95 -7.82 14.02
N LYS A 153 -20.05 -7.09 14.17
CA LYS A 153 -20.60 -6.13 13.20
C LYS A 153 -20.83 -4.80 13.93
N ALA A 154 -20.93 -3.70 13.17
CA ALA A 154 -21.37 -2.43 13.72
C ALA A 154 -22.87 -2.50 14.07
N ASP A 155 -23.22 -1.98 15.23
CA ASP A 155 -24.61 -1.81 15.65
C ASP A 155 -25.30 -0.68 14.85
N GLU A 156 -26.61 -0.51 15.02
CA GLU A 156 -27.39 0.55 14.35
C GLU A 156 -26.87 1.97 14.62
N ASN A 157 -26.13 2.15 15.72
CA ASN A 157 -25.50 3.42 16.10
C ASN A 157 -24.06 3.58 15.56
N GLU A 158 -23.60 2.70 14.67
CA GLU A 158 -22.23 2.66 14.12
C GLU A 158 -21.12 2.39 15.16
N GLU A 159 -21.50 1.98 16.37
CA GLU A 159 -20.56 1.54 17.40
C GLU A 159 -20.27 0.04 17.26
N TYR A 160 -19.05 -0.36 17.62
CA TYR A 160 -18.64 -1.77 17.58
C TYR A 160 -17.56 -2.08 18.63
N ASP A 161 -17.61 -3.31 19.13
CA ASP A 161 -16.73 -3.79 20.19
C ASP A 161 -15.40 -4.33 19.63
N LEU A 162 -14.47 -3.41 19.31
CA LEU A 162 -13.08 -3.75 18.98
C LEU A 162 -12.09 -3.00 19.89
N PRO A 163 -10.98 -3.64 20.30
CA PRO A 163 -9.94 -2.96 21.08
C PRO A 163 -9.31 -1.80 20.32
N ARG A 164 -9.05 -0.71 21.03
CA ARG A 164 -8.37 0.47 20.47
C ARG A 164 -6.85 0.33 20.43
N PHE A 165 -6.30 -0.70 21.06
CA PHE A 165 -4.87 -0.96 21.16
C PHE A 165 -4.57 -2.37 20.67
N TYR A 166 -3.32 -2.59 20.26
CA TYR A 166 -2.85 -3.92 19.86
C TYR A 166 -3.04 -4.93 20.99
N GLU A 167 -3.70 -6.04 20.67
CA GLU A 167 -3.85 -7.20 21.54
C GLU A 167 -3.23 -8.42 20.86
N GLU A 168 -2.25 -9.03 21.53
CA GLU A 168 -1.64 -10.27 21.08
C GLU A 168 -2.66 -11.41 21.18
N GLY A 169 -2.92 -12.09 20.06
CA GLY A 169 -3.84 -13.23 19.99
C GLY A 169 -5.12 -13.00 19.17
N LYS A 170 -5.43 -11.75 18.80
CA LYS A 170 -6.52 -11.45 17.86
C LYS A 170 -6.05 -11.64 16.42
N ILE A 171 -6.40 -12.80 15.85
CA ILE A 171 -6.12 -13.17 14.46
C ILE A 171 -7.45 -13.36 13.75
N LEU A 172 -7.61 -12.77 12.56
CA LEU A 172 -8.82 -12.92 11.78
C LEU A 172 -8.90 -14.32 11.15
N GLU A 173 -10.09 -14.91 11.25
CA GLU A 173 -10.42 -16.21 10.67
C GLU A 173 -11.43 -16.07 9.54
N ALA A 174 -12.49 -15.29 9.75
CA ALA A 174 -13.53 -15.04 8.76
C ALA A 174 -13.79 -13.55 8.58
N ILE A 175 -13.99 -13.14 7.32
CA ILE A 175 -14.27 -11.76 6.93
C ILE A 175 -15.50 -11.77 6.02
N ASP A 176 -16.54 -11.08 6.44
CA ASP A 176 -17.75 -10.85 5.64
C ASP A 176 -17.78 -9.42 5.13
N CYS A 177 -17.76 -9.30 3.81
CA CYS A 177 -17.89 -8.05 3.09
C CYS A 177 -19.21 -7.94 2.32
N ALA A 178 -20.24 -8.68 2.71
CA ALA A 178 -21.54 -8.62 2.06
C ALA A 178 -22.08 -7.18 1.93
N ASP A 179 -22.56 -6.84 0.73
CA ASP A 179 -23.15 -5.55 0.34
C ASP A 179 -22.26 -4.31 0.62
N MET A 180 -20.93 -4.50 0.73
CA MET A 180 -19.99 -3.40 0.94
C MET A 180 -19.46 -2.82 -0.36
N ASN A 181 -19.30 -1.49 -0.39
CA ASN A 181 -18.65 -0.79 -1.51
C ASN A 181 -17.11 -0.71 -1.31
N ILE A 182 -16.41 -1.82 -1.52
CA ILE A 182 -14.93 -1.86 -1.46
C ILE A 182 -14.33 -1.54 -2.83
N VAL A 183 -13.35 -0.62 -2.84
CA VAL A 183 -12.54 -0.29 -4.01
C VAL A 183 -11.20 -1.03 -3.97
N TYR A 184 -10.58 -1.20 -5.14
CA TYR A 184 -9.28 -1.87 -5.32
C TYR A 184 -8.18 -1.40 -4.34
N GLU A 185 -8.05 -0.10 -4.12
CA GLU A 185 -7.09 0.47 -3.16
C GLU A 185 -7.40 0.06 -1.72
N GLY A 186 -8.69 -0.10 -1.39
CA GLY A 186 -9.17 -0.53 -0.09
C GLY A 186 -8.71 -1.93 0.30
N LEU A 187 -8.53 -2.82 -0.68
CA LEU A 187 -8.02 -4.18 -0.47
C LEU A 187 -6.60 -4.20 0.07
N GLU A 188 -5.82 -3.12 -0.08
CA GLU A 188 -4.48 -3.01 0.52
C GLU A 188 -4.53 -3.07 2.06
N ASN A 189 -5.67 -2.72 2.69
CA ASN A 189 -5.85 -2.85 4.13
C ASN A 189 -5.90 -4.31 4.60
N LEU A 190 -6.21 -5.25 3.71
CA LEU A 190 -6.31 -6.68 4.00
C LEU A 190 -4.96 -7.42 3.79
N ARG A 191 -3.87 -6.68 3.66
CA ARG A 191 -2.54 -7.25 3.46
C ARG A 191 -2.02 -7.97 4.71
N ASN A 192 -1.21 -9.01 4.47
CA ASN A 192 -0.47 -9.74 5.51
C ASN A 192 -1.34 -10.30 6.63
N LEU A 193 -2.58 -10.71 6.31
CA LEU A 193 -3.43 -11.46 7.23
C LEU A 193 -2.99 -12.92 7.26
N LYS A 194 -2.84 -13.49 8.46
CA LYS A 194 -2.12 -14.77 8.63
C LYS A 194 -2.98 -16.01 8.39
N LYS A 195 -4.26 -15.99 8.80
CA LYS A 195 -5.08 -17.19 8.93
C LYS A 195 -6.53 -17.03 8.46
N VAL A 196 -6.81 -16.08 7.57
CA VAL A 196 -8.15 -15.91 7.01
C VAL A 196 -8.50 -17.13 6.16
N GLN A 197 -9.55 -17.85 6.57
CA GLN A 197 -10.04 -19.05 5.92
C GLN A 197 -11.34 -18.80 5.15
N TRP A 198 -12.16 -17.86 5.62
CA TRP A 198 -13.47 -17.58 5.06
C TRP A 198 -13.55 -16.10 4.63
N LEU A 199 -13.93 -15.87 3.37
CA LEU A 199 -14.05 -14.55 2.80
C LEU A 199 -15.32 -14.48 1.94
N SER A 200 -16.17 -13.49 2.21
CA SER A 200 -17.38 -13.23 1.45
C SER A 200 -17.35 -11.84 0.87
N PHE A 201 -17.66 -11.72 -0.42
CA PHE A 201 -17.85 -10.47 -1.16
C PHE A 201 -19.22 -10.43 -1.84
N ASN A 202 -20.22 -11.08 -1.23
CA ASN A 202 -21.55 -11.14 -1.81
C ASN A 202 -22.13 -9.72 -2.01
N GLY A 203 -22.59 -9.38 -3.21
CA GLY A 203 -23.21 -8.07 -3.48
C GLY A 203 -22.24 -6.90 -3.61
N CYS A 204 -20.93 -7.16 -3.74
CA CYS A 204 -19.95 -6.10 -3.98
C CYS A 204 -19.91 -5.66 -5.46
N GLU A 205 -20.53 -4.52 -5.77
CA GLU A 205 -20.63 -4.01 -7.15
C GLU A 205 -19.29 -3.57 -7.78
N ARG A 206 -18.34 -3.10 -6.96
CA ARG A 206 -17.06 -2.52 -7.43
C ARG A 206 -15.90 -3.52 -7.54
N ILE A 207 -16.14 -4.81 -7.30
CA ILE A 207 -15.08 -5.82 -7.35
C ILE A 207 -14.89 -6.30 -8.78
N ASP A 208 -13.73 -5.93 -9.33
CA ASP A 208 -13.28 -6.31 -10.67
C ASP A 208 -12.34 -7.52 -10.66
N ASP A 209 -12.02 -8.05 -11.84
CA ASP A 209 -11.02 -9.12 -12.03
C ASP A 209 -9.67 -8.83 -11.36
N TRP A 210 -9.25 -7.56 -11.37
CA TRP A 210 -8.00 -7.10 -10.75
C TRP A 210 -8.05 -7.22 -9.23
N CYS A 211 -9.22 -7.01 -8.64
CA CYS A 211 -9.44 -7.21 -7.21
C CYS A 211 -9.26 -8.69 -6.85
N ILE A 212 -9.84 -9.59 -7.66
CA ILE A 212 -9.73 -11.03 -7.46
C ILE A 212 -8.29 -11.51 -7.61
N ASP A 213 -7.52 -11.02 -8.59
CA ASP A 213 -6.10 -11.36 -8.72
C ASP A 213 -5.27 -10.89 -7.51
N LYS A 214 -5.61 -9.72 -6.95
CA LYS A 214 -4.98 -9.22 -5.72
C LYS A 214 -5.32 -10.11 -4.52
N ILE A 215 -6.59 -10.47 -4.35
CA ILE A 215 -7.09 -11.36 -3.29
C ILE A 215 -6.43 -12.75 -3.39
N SER A 216 -6.35 -13.31 -4.59
CA SER A 216 -5.75 -14.63 -4.82
C SER A 216 -4.27 -14.67 -4.47
N ASN A 217 -3.55 -13.56 -4.69
CA ASN A 217 -2.17 -13.41 -4.25
C ASN A 217 -2.05 -13.30 -2.73
N MET A 218 -2.86 -12.43 -2.11
CA MET A 218 -2.83 -12.17 -0.66
C MET A 218 -3.18 -13.41 0.19
N PHE A 219 -4.18 -14.19 -0.21
CA PHE A 219 -4.70 -15.32 0.58
C PHE A 219 -4.36 -16.71 0.03
N SER A 220 -3.38 -16.78 -0.87
CA SER A 220 -2.90 -18.00 -1.55
C SER A 220 -2.72 -19.24 -0.66
N HIS A 221 -2.37 -19.06 0.61
CA HIS A 221 -2.02 -20.15 1.54
C HIS A 221 -3.05 -20.41 2.66
N SER A 222 -4.08 -19.57 2.80
CA SER A 222 -4.99 -19.62 3.95
C SER A 222 -6.46 -19.80 3.58
N LEU A 223 -6.90 -19.30 2.42
CA LEU A 223 -8.31 -19.27 2.06
C LEU A 223 -8.86 -20.67 1.77
N VAL A 224 -10.02 -20.96 2.34
CA VAL A 224 -10.75 -22.24 2.21
C VAL A 224 -12.13 -22.01 1.59
N TYR A 225 -12.79 -20.91 1.95
CA TYR A 225 -14.11 -20.53 1.49
C TYR A 225 -14.06 -19.14 0.86
N LEU A 226 -14.61 -19.02 -0.35
CA LEU A 226 -14.76 -17.75 -1.04
C LEU A 226 -16.17 -17.62 -1.62
N ASP A 227 -16.83 -16.50 -1.36
CA ASP A 227 -18.13 -16.17 -1.94
C ASP A 227 -18.03 -14.90 -2.79
N LEU A 228 -18.39 -15.02 -4.07
CA LEU A 228 -18.36 -13.95 -5.07
C LEU A 228 -19.72 -13.75 -5.74
N ARG A 229 -20.82 -14.13 -5.08
CA ARG A 229 -22.17 -13.94 -5.61
C ARG A 229 -22.53 -12.47 -5.76
N ASN A 230 -23.42 -12.17 -6.71
CA ASN A 230 -23.93 -10.84 -7.01
C ASN A 230 -22.83 -9.79 -7.28
N CYS A 231 -21.72 -10.21 -7.90
CA CYS A 231 -20.61 -9.35 -8.33
C CYS A 231 -20.63 -9.17 -9.87
N PRO A 232 -21.20 -8.07 -10.40
CA PRO A 232 -21.43 -7.90 -11.84
C PRO A 232 -20.16 -7.63 -12.66
N CYS A 233 -19.10 -7.15 -12.02
CA CYS A 233 -17.86 -6.74 -12.70
C CYS A 233 -16.82 -7.86 -12.82
N ILE A 234 -17.09 -9.05 -12.27
CA ILE A 234 -16.21 -10.22 -12.36
C ILE A 234 -16.46 -10.93 -13.68
N THR A 235 -15.38 -11.23 -14.40
CA THR A 235 -15.39 -11.98 -15.66
C THR A 235 -14.69 -13.33 -15.50
N ASP A 236 -14.69 -14.14 -16.57
CA ASP A 236 -13.97 -15.41 -16.66
C ASP A 236 -12.47 -15.26 -16.38
N ARG A 237 -11.89 -14.09 -16.64
CA ARG A 237 -10.47 -13.79 -16.37
C ARG A 237 -10.19 -13.69 -14.87
N GLY A 238 -11.07 -13.04 -14.11
CA GLY A 238 -10.94 -12.92 -12.67
C GLY A 238 -11.01 -14.28 -11.99
N ILE A 239 -11.92 -15.15 -12.43
CA ILE A 239 -12.07 -16.51 -11.91
C ILE A 239 -10.87 -17.37 -12.26
N GLY A 240 -10.35 -17.21 -13.48
CA GLY A 240 -9.10 -17.83 -13.89
C GLY A 240 -7.93 -17.50 -12.96
N ALA A 241 -7.93 -16.37 -12.24
CA ALA A 241 -6.88 -16.00 -11.28
C ALA A 241 -6.99 -16.75 -9.93
N LEU A 242 -8.11 -17.41 -9.64
CA LEU A 242 -8.33 -18.15 -8.39
C LEU A 242 -7.48 -19.43 -8.29
N TYR A 243 -6.87 -19.90 -9.38
CA TYR A 243 -5.96 -21.06 -9.40
C TYR A 243 -4.80 -20.95 -8.39
N LYS A 244 -4.43 -19.72 -7.99
CA LYS A 244 -3.38 -19.47 -6.99
C LYS A 244 -3.78 -19.92 -5.59
N LEU A 245 -5.08 -20.06 -5.31
CA LEU A 245 -5.63 -20.43 -4.00
C LEU A 245 -5.63 -21.96 -3.83
N ARG A 246 -4.49 -22.52 -3.41
CA ARG A 246 -4.29 -23.97 -3.32
C ARG A 246 -5.11 -24.68 -2.24
N LYS A 247 -5.62 -23.93 -1.26
CA LYS A 247 -6.42 -24.48 -0.14
C LYS A 247 -7.91 -24.23 -0.28
N LEU A 248 -8.33 -23.59 -1.37
CA LEU A 248 -9.74 -23.29 -1.60
C LEU A 248 -10.50 -24.62 -1.77
N LYS A 249 -11.60 -24.76 -1.05
CA LYS A 249 -12.47 -25.94 -1.11
C LYS A 249 -13.86 -25.59 -1.58
N ILE A 250 -14.35 -24.40 -1.25
CA ILE A 250 -15.71 -23.98 -1.58
C ILE A 250 -15.63 -22.62 -2.25
N LEU A 251 -16.19 -22.53 -3.45
CA LEU A 251 -16.32 -21.31 -4.21
C LEU A 251 -17.80 -21.11 -4.58
N TYR A 252 -18.39 -20.01 -4.12
CA TYR A 252 -19.72 -19.61 -4.55
C TYR A 252 -19.62 -18.60 -5.68
N LEU A 253 -20.27 -18.91 -6.78
CA LEU A 253 -20.38 -18.04 -7.95
C LEU A 253 -21.84 -17.90 -8.33
N ASP A 254 -22.15 -16.81 -9.03
CA ASP A 254 -23.50 -16.52 -9.47
C ASP A 254 -23.84 -17.17 -10.81
N ASP A 255 -25.12 -17.46 -11.01
CA ASP A 255 -25.63 -18.13 -12.22
C ASP A 255 -25.64 -17.24 -13.48
N PHE A 256 -25.34 -15.94 -13.33
CA PHE A 256 -25.38 -14.95 -14.41
C PHE A 256 -24.23 -15.07 -15.43
N LEU A 257 -23.22 -15.90 -15.16
CA LEU A 257 -22.04 -16.05 -15.99
C LEU A 257 -22.11 -17.25 -16.95
N ARG A 258 -23.28 -17.60 -17.50
CA ARG A 258 -23.39 -18.67 -18.53
C ARG A 258 -22.85 -18.24 -19.90
N SER A 259 -21.62 -17.74 -19.96
CA SER A 259 -20.84 -17.78 -21.18
C SER A 259 -20.16 -19.15 -21.27
N THR A 260 -19.99 -19.68 -22.47
CA THR A 260 -19.22 -20.93 -22.67
C THR A 260 -17.79 -20.79 -22.14
N THR A 261 -17.21 -19.58 -22.17
CA THR A 261 -15.86 -19.33 -21.63
C THR A 261 -15.81 -19.54 -20.12
N TYR A 262 -16.84 -19.12 -19.40
CA TYR A 262 -16.92 -19.26 -17.96
C TYR A 262 -17.01 -20.72 -17.54
N GLU A 263 -17.87 -21.51 -18.18
CA GLU A 263 -17.99 -22.95 -17.92
C GLU A 263 -16.64 -23.66 -18.12
N MET A 264 -15.93 -23.31 -19.19
CA MET A 264 -14.58 -23.82 -19.47
C MET A 264 -13.56 -23.40 -18.41
N THR A 265 -13.62 -22.16 -17.90
CA THR A 265 -12.74 -21.72 -16.81
C THR A 265 -13.03 -22.42 -15.49
N CYS A 266 -14.30 -22.70 -15.18
CA CYS A 266 -14.68 -23.47 -13.99
C CYS A 266 -14.13 -24.89 -14.07
N LEU A 267 -14.30 -25.56 -15.21
CA LEU A 267 -13.72 -26.88 -15.45
C LEU A 267 -12.19 -26.89 -15.31
N LEU A 268 -11.51 -25.88 -15.86
CA LEU A 268 -10.05 -25.73 -15.72
C LEU A 268 -9.63 -25.50 -14.26
N LEU A 269 -10.44 -24.77 -13.49
CA LEU A 269 -10.17 -24.50 -12.09
C LEU A 269 -10.36 -25.77 -11.23
N GLU A 270 -11.37 -26.58 -11.54
CA GLU A 270 -11.57 -27.91 -10.93
C GLU A 270 -10.44 -28.88 -11.28
N GLU A 271 -9.93 -28.84 -12.52
CA GLU A 271 -8.75 -29.61 -12.93
C GLU A 271 -7.50 -29.18 -12.15
N ALA A 272 -7.32 -27.87 -11.94
CA ALA A 272 -6.20 -27.32 -11.19
C ALA A 272 -6.29 -27.61 -9.68
N ASN A 273 -7.51 -27.69 -9.12
CA ASN A 273 -7.75 -28.00 -7.73
C ASN A 273 -8.88 -29.03 -7.58
N PRO A 274 -8.55 -30.34 -7.51
CA PRO A 274 -9.53 -31.42 -7.50
C PRO A 274 -10.39 -31.50 -6.23
N HIS A 275 -10.05 -30.72 -5.19
CA HIS A 275 -10.82 -30.63 -3.95
C HIS A 275 -11.74 -29.41 -3.90
N LEU A 276 -11.80 -28.63 -4.98
CA LEU A 276 -12.65 -27.46 -5.10
C LEU A 276 -14.06 -27.87 -5.51
N GLU A 277 -15.05 -27.42 -4.75
CA GLU A 277 -16.46 -27.48 -5.09
C GLU A 277 -16.94 -26.09 -5.48
N ILE A 278 -17.38 -25.94 -6.73
CA ILE A 278 -18.03 -24.72 -7.22
C ILE A 278 -19.54 -24.90 -7.05
N ARG A 279 -20.17 -23.99 -6.30
CA ARG A 279 -21.62 -24.03 -6.03
C ARG A 279 -22.29 -22.75 -6.52
N SER A 280 -23.52 -22.89 -7.03
CA SER A 280 -24.39 -21.75 -7.36
C SER A 280 -25.68 -21.72 -6.53
N ASP A 281 -25.81 -22.59 -5.54
CA ASP A 281 -27.01 -22.67 -4.72
C ASP A 281 -27.26 -21.37 -3.93
N PRO A 282 -28.52 -20.91 -3.83
CA PRO A 282 -28.87 -19.82 -2.93
C PRO A 282 -28.63 -20.26 -1.49
N VAL A 283 -27.71 -19.57 -0.79
CA VAL A 283 -27.48 -19.78 0.64
C VAL A 283 -28.73 -19.36 1.41
N VAL A 284 -29.43 -20.36 1.95
CA VAL A 284 -30.46 -20.18 2.96
C VAL A 284 -29.72 -20.02 4.30
N PHE A 285 -29.68 -18.81 4.84
CA PHE A 285 -29.25 -18.62 6.22
C PHE A 285 -30.39 -19.08 7.13
N GLU A 286 -30.19 -20.18 7.86
CA GLU A 286 -31.06 -20.52 8.99
C GLU A 286 -30.83 -19.47 10.07
N THR A 287 -31.83 -18.60 10.25
CA THR A 287 -31.92 -17.60 11.34
C THR A 287 -32.17 -18.26 12.69
#